data_AF-A0A845ZIN9-F1
#
_entry.id   AF-A0A845ZIN9-F1
#
_cell.length_a   1.000
_cell.length_b   1.000
_cell.length_c   1.000
_cell.angle_alpha   90.00
_cell.angle_beta   90.00
_cell.angle_gamma   90.00
#
_symmetry.space_group_name_H-M   'P 1'
#
loop_
_entity.id
_entity.type
_entity.pdbx_description
1 polymer ?
#
loop_
_entity_poly.entity_id
_entity_poly.type
_entity_poly.pdbx_seq_one_letter_code
_entity_poly.pdbx_strand_id
1 'polypeptide(L)'
;KPLGDEDFSIYSEVLGLELQVNQGKLEFFDPKLGKKLLNFQELDMAYQEAEQALQQTEQALQKAISHLLGLGLSVEQIAEALSLSVEDINHRLQE
;
A
#
# COMPACT_ATOMS: atom_id res chain seq x y z
N LYS A 1 -9.61 6.29 -29.99
CA LYS A 1 -8.44 5.66 -30.66
C LYS A 1 -8.58 4.15 -30.55
N PRO A 2 -8.58 3.40 -31.68
CA PRO A 2 -8.58 1.94 -31.62
C PRO A 2 -7.24 1.44 -31.02
N LEU A 3 -7.34 0.43 -30.15
CA LEU A 3 -6.21 -0.22 -29.49
C LEU A 3 -6.01 -1.68 -29.97
N GLY A 4 -7.01 -2.25 -30.66
CA GLY A 4 -7.00 -3.58 -31.27
C GLY A 4 -8.31 -3.86 -32.00
N ASP A 5 -8.57 -5.12 -32.38
CA ASP A 5 -9.78 -5.51 -33.14
C ASP A 5 -11.09 -5.32 -32.35
N GLU A 6 -11.03 -5.27 -31.01
CA GLU A 6 -12.19 -5.03 -30.13
C GLU A 6 -11.90 -4.03 -28.99
N ASP A 7 -10.66 -3.54 -28.92
CA ASP A 7 -10.24 -2.61 -27.87
C ASP A 7 -10.26 -1.17 -28.39
N PHE A 8 -10.81 -0.25 -27.59
CA PHE A 8 -10.86 1.16 -27.95
C PHE A 8 -10.73 2.07 -26.74
N SER A 9 -10.18 3.25 -26.99
CA SER A 9 -10.07 4.32 -26.02
C SER A 9 -10.88 5.55 -26.45
N ILE A 10 -11.59 6.16 -25.52
CA ILE A 10 -12.29 7.45 -25.69
C ILE A 10 -11.97 8.34 -24.50
N TYR A 11 -11.50 9.56 -24.77
CA TYR A 11 -11.39 10.58 -23.73
C TYR A 11 -12.77 11.17 -23.41
N SER A 12 -13.13 11.18 -22.13
CA SER A 12 -14.34 11.83 -21.61
C SER A 12 -13.97 13.15 -20.97
N GLU A 13 -14.38 14.25 -21.59
CA GLU A 13 -14.19 15.60 -21.02
C GLU A 13 -14.98 15.79 -19.72
N VAL A 14 -16.17 15.18 -19.61
CA VAL A 14 -17.04 15.29 -18.42
C VAL A 14 -16.39 14.64 -17.20
N LEU A 15 -15.77 13.48 -17.39
CA LEU A 15 -15.09 12.76 -16.31
C LEU A 15 -13.62 13.20 -16.15
N GLY A 16 -13.04 13.81 -17.19
CA GLY A 16 -11.60 14.06 -17.28
C GLY A 16 -10.77 12.78 -17.39
N LEU A 17 -11.37 11.67 -17.82
CA LEU A 17 -10.78 10.33 -17.83
C LEU A 17 -10.76 9.75 -19.24
N GLU A 18 -9.83 8.84 -19.49
CA GLU A 18 -9.80 8.00 -20.68
C GLU A 18 -10.56 6.69 -20.40
N LEU A 19 -11.64 6.46 -21.13
CA LEU A 19 -12.48 5.26 -21.08
C LEU A 19 -11.89 4.25 -22.05
N GLN A 20 -11.35 3.15 -21.53
CA GLN A 20 -10.76 2.10 -22.34
C GLN A 20 -11.63 0.85 -22.26
N VAL A 21 -11.99 0.28 -23.40
CA VAL A 21 -12.57 -1.06 -23.46
C VAL A 21 -11.45 -2.01 -23.82
N ASN A 22 -11.18 -2.95 -22.90
CA ASN A 22 -10.16 -3.98 -23.06
C ASN A 22 -10.83 -5.34 -22.83
N GLN A 23 -10.84 -6.22 -23.84
CA GLN A 23 -11.45 -7.56 -23.74
C GLN A 23 -12.91 -7.54 -23.23
N GLY A 24 -13.70 -6.56 -23.70
CA GLY A 24 -15.10 -6.40 -23.29
C GLY A 24 -15.31 -5.82 -21.89
N LYS A 25 -14.25 -5.40 -21.19
CA LYS A 25 -14.32 -4.71 -19.89
C LYS A 25 -14.09 -3.23 -20.07
N LEU A 26 -14.94 -2.40 -19.48
CA LEU A 26 -14.74 -0.96 -19.39
C LEU A 26 -13.80 -0.63 -18.23
N GLU A 27 -12.69 0.00 -18.54
CA GLU A 27 -11.67 0.46 -17.62
C GLU A 27 -11.53 1.97 -17.68
N PHE A 28 -11.26 2.59 -16.54
CA PHE A 28 -11.09 4.03 -16.40
C PHE A 28 -9.62 4.33 -16.22
N PHE A 29 -9.06 5.18 -17.07
CA PHE A 29 -7.67 5.57 -17.03
C PHE A 29 -7.57 7.07 -16.72
N ASP A 30 -6.78 7.41 -15.71
CA ASP A 30 -6.50 8.81 -15.37
C ASP A 30 -5.25 9.27 -16.14
N PRO A 31 -5.40 10.16 -17.15
CA PRO A 31 -4.27 10.60 -17.96
C PRO A 31 -3.29 11.50 -17.19
N LYS A 32 -3.70 12.08 -16.05
CA LYS A 32 -2.80 12.89 -15.19
C LYS A 32 -1.87 12.00 -14.39
N LEU A 33 -2.41 10.87 -13.92
CA LEU A 33 -1.66 9.88 -13.13
C LEU A 33 -0.99 8.82 -14.01
N GLY A 34 -1.35 8.75 -15.29
CA GLY A 34 -0.83 7.77 -16.24
C GLY A 34 -1.16 6.33 -15.85
N LYS A 35 -2.28 6.10 -15.14
CA LYS A 35 -2.65 4.78 -14.61
C LYS A 35 -4.13 4.48 -14.70
N LYS A 36 -4.45 3.18 -14.74
CA LYS A 36 -5.80 2.67 -14.55
C LYS A 36 -6.28 2.95 -13.12
N LEU A 37 -7.50 3.44 -13.00
CA LEU A 37 -8.21 3.53 -11.74
C LEU A 37 -8.72 2.13 -11.36
N LEU A 38 -8.52 1.78 -10.10
CA LEU A 38 -9.02 0.53 -9.55
C LEU A 38 -10.55 0.56 -9.51
N ASN A 39 -11.17 -0.56 -9.86
CA ASN A 39 -12.58 -0.77 -9.55
C ASN A 39 -12.77 -1.06 -8.05
N PHE A 40 -14.03 -1.13 -7.60
CA PHE A 40 -14.34 -1.34 -6.18
C PHE A 40 -13.71 -2.61 -5.59
N GLN A 41 -13.71 -3.73 -6.32
CA GLN A 41 -13.12 -4.99 -5.85
C GLN A 41 -11.59 -4.91 -5.79
N GLU A 42 -10.97 -4.33 -6.82
CA GLU A 42 -9.52 -4.10 -6.85
C GLU A 42 -9.08 -3.15 -5.72
N LEU A 43 -9.90 -2.15 -5.41
CA LEU A 43 -9.63 -1.20 -4.32
C LEU A 43 -9.76 -1.88 -2.95
N ASP A 44 -10.81 -2.66 -2.73
CA ASP A 44 -11.02 -3.41 -1.48
C ASP A 44 -9.86 -4.39 -1.22
N MET A 45 -9.45 -5.13 -2.26
CA MET A 45 -8.28 -6.00 -2.19
C MET A 45 -7.01 -5.22 -1.85
N ALA A 46 -6.76 -4.09 -2.51
CA ALA A 46 -5.59 -3.26 -2.22
C ALA A 46 -5.60 -2.72 -0.78
N TYR A 47 -6.77 -2.39 -0.22
CA TYR A 47 -6.90 -2.02 1.19
C TYR A 47 -6.56 -3.18 2.12
N GLN A 48 -7.09 -4.37 1.85
CA GLN A 48 -6.81 -5.58 2.64
C GLN A 48 -5.31 -5.95 2.60
N GLU A 49 -4.69 -5.89 1.42
CA GLU A 49 -3.25 -6.15 1.26
C GLU A 49 -2.40 -5.12 2.02
N ALA A 50 -2.77 -3.83 1.95
CA ALA A 50 -2.08 -2.78 2.67
C ALA A 50 -2.20 -2.97 4.19
N GLU A 51 -3.40 -3.28 4.69
CA GLU A 51 -3.62 -3.55 6.12
C GLU A 51 -2.82 -4.76 6.60
N GLN A 52 -2.82 -5.85 5.83
CA GLN A 52 -2.03 -7.04 6.15
C GLN A 52 -0.52 -6.75 6.16
N ALA A 53 -0.02 -5.99 5.19
CA ALA A 53 1.39 -5.61 5.14
C ALA A 53 1.81 -4.75 6.35
N LEU A 54 0.94 -3.83 6.77
CA LEU A 54 1.17 -3.02 7.97
C LEU A 54 1.20 -3.91 9.23
N GLN A 55 0.21 -4.79 9.40
CA GLN A 55 0.17 -5.72 10.54
C GLN A 55 1.40 -6.64 10.59
N GLN A 56 1.84 -7.16 9.45
CA GLN A 56 3.04 -8.01 9.37
C GLN A 56 4.31 -7.24 9.76
N THR A 57 4.43 -6.00 9.29
CA THR A 57 5.57 -5.13 9.62
C THR A 57 5.58 -4.82 11.11
N GLU A 58 4.42 -4.51 11.69
CA GLU A 58 4.29 -4.20 13.11
C GLU A 58 4.62 -5.41 13.99
N GLN A 59 4.13 -6.61 13.64
CA GLN A 59 4.48 -7.84 14.32
C GLN A 59 5.97 -8.19 14.21
N ALA A 60 6.59 -7.96 13.03
CA ALA A 60 8.01 -8.19 12.83
C ALA A 60 8.84 -7.26 13.72
N LEU A 61 8.43 -5.99 13.81
CA LEU A 61 9.08 -4.99 14.65
C LEU A 61 8.95 -5.36 16.14
N GLN A 62 7.76 -5.77 16.60
CA GLN A 62 7.53 -6.20 17.97
C GLN A 62 8.42 -7.40 18.36
N LYS A 63 8.52 -8.37 17.45
CA LYS A 63 9.41 -9.54 17.63
C LYS A 63 10.87 -9.14 17.69
N ALA A 64 11.31 -8.22 16.83
CA ALA A 64 12.67 -7.71 16.83
C ALA A 64 13.00 -6.99 18.14
N ILE A 65 12.13 -6.10 18.62
CA ILE A 65 12.29 -5.39 19.90
C ILE A 65 12.41 -6.41 21.04
N SER A 66 11.48 -7.35 21.12
CA SER A 66 11.47 -8.38 22.17
C SER A 66 12.74 -9.24 22.17
N HIS A 67 13.21 -9.61 20.97
CA HIS A 67 14.43 -10.38 20.81
C HIS A 67 15.67 -9.58 21.24
N LEU A 68 15.77 -8.32 20.85
CA LEU A 68 16.90 -7.45 21.21
C LEU A 68 16.95 -7.17 22.72
N LEU A 69 15.79 -6.98 23.36
CA LEU A 69 15.71 -6.90 24.82
C LEU A 69 16.17 -8.21 25.49
N GLY A 70 15.78 -9.36 24.94
CA GLY A 70 16.23 -10.67 25.41
C GLY A 70 17.74 -10.89 25.29
N LEU A 71 18.40 -10.20 24.35
CA LEU A 71 19.86 -10.16 24.21
C LEU A 71 20.54 -9.16 25.15
N GLY A 72 19.78 -8.41 25.95
CA GLY A 72 20.28 -7.46 26.94
C GLY A 72 20.58 -6.06 26.40
N LEU A 73 20.08 -5.70 25.21
CA LEU A 73 20.19 -4.33 24.71
C LEU A 73 19.24 -3.40 25.49
N SER A 74 19.67 -2.15 25.69
CA SER A 74 18.82 -1.13 26.29
C SER A 74 17.81 -0.55 25.29
N VAL A 75 16.76 0.10 25.79
CA VAL A 75 15.72 0.72 24.95
C VAL A 75 16.32 1.77 24.00
N GLU A 76 17.32 2.53 24.46
CA GLU A 76 18.02 3.54 23.67
C GLU A 76 18.81 2.91 22.52
N GLN A 77 19.48 1.78 22.78
CA GLN A 77 20.24 1.05 21.75
C GLN A 77 19.33 0.41 20.70
N ILE A 78 18.16 -0.07 21.12
CA ILE A 78 17.15 -0.62 20.22
C ILE A 78 16.54 0.48 19.35
N ALA A 79 16.22 1.63 19.95
CA ALA A 79 15.71 2.80 19.24
C ALA A 79 16.71 3.25 18.16
N GLU A 80 18.00 3.34 18.50
CA GLU A 80 19.07 3.64 17.53
C GLU A 80 19.15 2.58 16.41
N ALA A 81 19.17 1.29 16.77
CA ALA A 81 19.29 0.19 15.81
C ALA A 81 18.11 0.09 14.82
N LEU A 82 16.90 0.43 15.27
CA LEU A 82 15.69 0.42 14.46
C LEU A 82 15.37 1.78 13.83
N SER A 83 16.21 2.81 14.08
CA SER A 83 15.95 4.20 13.67
C SER A 83 14.57 4.72 14.11
N LEU A 84 14.17 4.36 15.32
CA LEU A 84 12.93 4.76 15.97
C LEU A 84 13.20 5.66 17.17
N SER A 85 12.18 6.37 17.64
CA SER A 85 12.28 7.12 18.89
C SER A 85 12.20 6.18 20.10
N VAL A 86 12.72 6.60 21.25
CA VAL A 86 12.60 5.84 22.50
C VAL A 86 11.12 5.75 22.92
N GLU A 87 10.35 6.80 22.65
CA GLU A 87 8.91 6.85 22.84
C GLU A 87 8.18 5.79 22.01
N ASP A 88 8.57 5.61 20.74
CA ASP A 88 8.01 4.59 19.84
C ASP A 88 8.27 3.16 20.34
N ILE A 89 9.47 2.91 20.87
CA ILE A 89 9.80 1.61 21.46
C ILE A 89 8.99 1.40 22.74
N ASN A 90 8.89 2.42 23.60
CA ASN A 90 8.13 2.34 24.85
C ASN A 90 6.64 2.11 24.63
N HIS A 91 6.02 2.78 23.66
CA HIS A 91 4.62 2.55 23.31
C HIS A 91 4.38 1.07 22.96
N ARG A 92 5.26 0.51 22.13
CA ARG A 92 5.18 -0.89 21.67
C ARG A 92 5.46 -1.91 22.77
N LEU A 93 6.15 -1.53 23.84
CA LEU A 93 6.34 -2.37 25.02
C LEU A 93 5.15 -2.33 26.00
N GLN A 94 4.26 -1.35 25.85
CA GLN A 94 3.09 -1.17 26.72
C GLN A 94 1.79 -1.72 26.14
N GLU A 95 1.77 -2.05 24.85
CA GLU A 95 0.69 -2.79 24.17
C GLU A 95 0.82 -4.31 24.36
#